data_AF-A0A3P1TD93-F1
#
_entry.id   AF-A0A3P1TD93-F1
#
_cell.length_a   1.000
_cell.length_b   1.000
_cell.length_c   1.000
_cell.angle_alpha   90.00
_cell.angle_beta   90.00
_cell.angle_gamma   90.00
#
_symmetry.space_group_name_H-M   'P 1'
#
loop_
_entity.id
_entity.type
_entity.pdbx_description
1 polymer ?
#
loop_
_entity_poly.entity_id
_entity_poly.type
_entity_poly.pdbx_seq_one_letter_code
_entity_poly.pdbx_strand_id
1 'polypeptide(L)' 'MRKTSDLNLNARTPLRAQPAVGVWGPQAVPSTRWKKWQRALVPLIAVGIAVGVFFLARMFYLALVGTQMMA' A
#
# COMPACT_ATOMS: atom_id res chain seq x y z
N MET A 1 -33.91 3.56 16.67
CA MET A 1 -33.67 5.02 16.70
C MET A 1 -32.17 5.28 16.56
N ARG A 2 -31.69 5.80 15.43
CA ARG A 2 -30.29 6.26 15.30
C ARG A 2 -30.22 7.71 15.79
N LYS A 3 -29.63 7.94 16.97
CA LYS A 3 -29.25 9.29 17.41
C LYS A 3 -27.87 9.61 16.86
N THR A 4 -27.78 9.92 15.58
CA THR A 4 -26.61 10.65 15.07
C THR A 4 -26.93 12.12 15.26
N SER A 5 -26.35 12.72 16.31
CA SER A 5 -26.26 14.18 16.40
C SER A 5 -25.62 14.68 15.11
N ASP A 6 -26.19 15.70 14.50
CA ASP A 6 -25.68 16.33 13.28
C ASP A 6 -24.36 17.05 13.64
N LEU A 7 -23.27 16.27 13.72
CA LEU A 7 -21.97 16.69 14.22
C LEU A 7 -21.27 17.53 13.14
N ASN A 8 -21.69 18.78 13.04
CA ASN A 8 -21.06 19.74 12.17
C ASN A 8 -19.81 20.31 12.85
N LEU A 9 -18.65 19.69 12.57
CA LEU A 9 -17.33 20.10 13.08
C LEU A 9 -16.85 21.47 12.54
N ASN A 10 -17.54 22.04 11.55
CA ASN A 10 -17.22 23.31 10.92
C ASN A 10 -18.22 24.42 11.25
N ALA A 11 -19.25 24.14 12.06
CA ALA A 11 -20.15 25.17 12.56
C ALA A 11 -19.40 26.14 13.48
N ARG A 12 -19.83 27.40 13.55
CA ARG A 12 -19.29 28.38 14.51
C ARG A 12 -19.66 27.95 15.94
N THR A 13 -18.83 27.11 16.55
CA THR A 13 -18.90 26.74 17.95
C THR A 13 -18.16 27.78 18.82
N PRO A 14 -18.59 27.97 20.09
CA PRO A 14 -17.94 28.94 20.98
C PRO A 14 -16.46 28.60 21.16
N LEU A 15 -15.62 29.64 21.23
CA LEU A 15 -14.14 29.63 21.19
C LEU A 15 -13.42 28.72 22.21
N ARG A 16 -14.13 28.00 23.08
CA ARG A 16 -13.58 27.38 24.30
C ARG A 16 -13.20 25.91 24.19
N ALA A 17 -13.30 25.28 23.03
CA ALA A 17 -12.85 23.90 22.85
C ALA A 17 -12.51 23.54 21.40
N GLN A 18 -11.96 24.48 20.62
CA GLN A 18 -11.39 24.11 19.32
C GLN A 18 -9.92 23.74 19.56
N PRO A 19 -9.55 22.44 19.51
CA PRO A 19 -8.15 22.08 19.58
C PRO A 19 -7.43 22.72 18.41
N ALA A 20 -6.26 23.32 18.64
CA ALA A 20 -5.45 23.85 17.55
C ALA A 20 -5.24 22.74 16.50
N VAL A 21 -5.26 23.12 15.22
CA VAL A 21 -5.11 22.18 14.10
C VAL A 21 -3.86 21.33 14.34
N GLY A 22 -4.04 20.02 14.57
CA GLY A 22 -2.97 19.08 14.88
C GLY A 22 -2.89 18.56 16.33
N VAL A 23 -3.56 19.18 17.31
CA VAL A 23 -3.49 18.75 18.74
C VAL A 23 -4.20 17.41 18.99
N TRP A 24 -5.28 17.13 18.26
CA TRP A 24 -6.03 15.87 18.32
C TRP A 24 -5.78 15.00 17.08
N GLY A 25 -4.76 15.35 16.28
CA GLY A 25 -4.37 14.56 15.12
C GLY A 25 -3.89 13.18 15.58
N PRO A 26 -4.34 12.09 14.95
CA PRO A 26 -3.97 10.76 15.40
C PRO A 26 -2.46 10.53 15.27
N GLN A 27 -1.74 10.59 16.40
CA GLN A 27 -0.28 10.40 16.46
C GLN A 27 0.18 9.03 15.94
N ALA A 28 -0.70 8.03 16.03
CA ALA A 28 -0.41 6.65 15.63
C ALA A 28 -0.95 6.29 14.24
N VAL A 29 -1.60 7.20 13.49
CA VAL A 29 -2.13 6.86 12.17
C VAL A 29 -1.03 7.03 11.12
N PRO A 30 -0.72 5.98 10.35
CA PRO A 30 0.28 6.05 9.30
C PRO A 30 -0.06 7.17 8.32
N SER A 31 0.96 7.92 7.89
CA SER A 31 0.76 8.97 6.90
C SER A 31 0.12 8.40 5.63
N THR A 32 -0.87 9.12 5.08
CA THR A 32 -1.59 8.70 3.87
C THR A 32 -0.67 8.60 2.65
N ARG A 33 0.43 9.37 2.65
CA ARG A 33 1.47 9.35 1.62
C ARG A 33 2.19 8.00 1.56
N TRP A 34 2.56 7.43 2.71
CA TRP A 34 3.24 6.14 2.75
C TRP A 34 2.36 4.99 2.25
N LYS A 35 1.08 5.03 2.62
CA LYS A 35 0.08 4.07 2.16
C LYS A 35 -0.14 4.13 0.64
N LYS A 36 0.01 5.31 0.03
CA LYS A 36 -0.06 5.48 -1.44
C LYS A 36 1.16 4.87 -2.14
N TRP A 37 2.36 5.09 -1.61
CA TRP A 37 3.59 4.50 -2.15
C TRP A 37 3.57 2.98 -2.07
N GLN A 38 3.15 2.41 -0.95
CA GLN A 38 3.04 0.96 -0.78
C GLN A 38 2.10 0.31 -1.81
N ARG A 39 0.98 0.97 -2.15
CA ARG A 39 0.03 0.45 -3.16
C ARG A 39 0.65 0.32 -4.55
N ALA A 40 1.66 1.12 -4.89
CA ALA A 40 2.35 1.05 -6.17
C ALA A 40 3.60 0.16 -6.12
N LEU A 41 4.39 0.25 -5.04
CA LEU A 41 5.64 -0.52 -4.89
C LEU A 41 5.40 -2.02 -4.75
N VAL A 42 4.40 -2.42 -3.95
CA VAL A 42 4.12 -3.85 -3.69
C VAL A 42 3.81 -4.64 -4.96
N PRO A 43 2.86 -4.22 -5.83
CA PRO A 43 2.60 -4.97 -7.06
C PRO A 43 3.78 -4.91 -8.03
N LEU A 44 4.51 -3.80 -8.10
CA LEU A 44 5.69 -3.68 -8.96
C LEU A 44 6.79 -4.70 -8.58
N ILE A 45 7.09 -4.80 -7.29
CA ILE A 45 8.08 -5.75 -6.76
C ILE A 45 7.59 -7.18 -6.98
N ALA A 46 6.32 -7.47 -6.70
CA ALA A 46 5.74 -8.80 -6.89
C ALA A 46 5.85 -9.27 -8.35
N VAL A 47 5.51 -8.40 -9.31
CA VAL A 47 5.66 -8.68 -10.75
C VAL A 47 7.13 -8.88 -11.12
N GLY A 48 8.03 -8.02 -10.61
CA GLY A 48 9.47 -8.15 -10.86
C GLY A 48 10.03 -9.50 -10.38
N ILE A 49 9.64 -9.96 -9.19
CA ILE A 49 10.03 -11.27 -8.66
C ILE A 49 9.46 -12.40 -9.52
N ALA A 50 8.17 -12.33 -9.88
CA ALA A 50 7.53 -13.36 -10.70
C ALA A 50 8.22 -13.51 -12.07
N VAL A 51 8.54 -12.38 -12.72
CA VAL A 51 9.29 -12.35 -13.98
C VAL A 51 10.69 -12.94 -13.79
N GLY A 52 11.41 -12.55 -12.73
CA GLY A 52 12.74 -13.09 -12.43
C GLY A 52 12.74 -14.61 -12.26
N VAL A 53 11.80 -15.14 -11.47
CA VAL A 53 11.65 -16.60 -11.25
C VAL A 53 11.29 -17.31 -12.55
N PHE A 54 10.39 -16.73 -13.35
CA PHE A 54 10.00 -17.30 -14.65
C PHE A 54 11.21 -17.44 -15.59
N PHE A 55 12.01 -16.39 -15.75
CA PHE A 55 13.19 -16.43 -16.60
C PHE A 55 14.26 -17.40 -16.06
N LEU A 56 14.44 -17.45 -14.75
CA LEU A 56 15.34 -18.40 -14.11
C LEU A 56 14.94 -19.84 -14.43
N ALA A 57 13.67 -20.19 -14.21
CA ALA A 57 13.14 -21.52 -14.54
C ALA A 57 13.25 -21.83 -16.04
N ARG A 58 12.96 -20.86 -16.90
CA ARG A 58 13.08 -21.01 -18.36
C ARG A 58 14.52 -21.31 -18.79
N MET A 59 15.50 -20.63 -18.20
CA MET A 59 16.91 -20.86 -18.48
C MET A 59 17.31 -22.30 -18.13
N PHE A 60 16.93 -22.80 -16.96
CA PHE A 60 17.19 -24.18 -16.57
C PHE A 60 16.47 -25.18 -17.49
N TYR A 61 15.23 -24.92 -17.85
CA TYR A 61 14.48 -25.77 -18.77
C TYR A 61 15.20 -25.91 -20.12
N LEU A 62 15.64 -24.79 -20.72
CA LEU A 62 16.38 -24.82 -21.98
C LEU A 62 17.74 -25.48 -21.85
N ALA A 63 18.44 -25.26 -20.73
CA ALA A 63 19.73 -25.90 -20.49
C ALA A 63 19.59 -27.43 -20.37
N LEU A 64 18.58 -27.92 -19.64
CA LEU A 64 18.34 -29.35 -19.45
C LEU A 64 17.77 -30.01 -20.70
N VAL A 65 16.83 -29.38 -21.39
CA VAL A 65 16.19 -29.97 -22.58
C VAL A 65 17.08 -29.83 -23.82
N GLY A 66 17.80 -28.71 -23.96
CA GLY A 66 18.74 -28.50 -25.06
C GLY A 66 19.96 -29.43 -25.01
N THR A 67 20.43 -29.80 -23.81
CA THR A 67 21.50 -30.79 -23.64
C THR A 67 21.05 -32.21 -23.98
N GLN A 68 19.78 -32.56 -23.73
CA GLN A 68 19.22 -33.88 -24.05
C GLN A 68 19.02 -34.13 -25.56
N MET A 69 18.96 -33.09 -26.39
CA MET A 69 18.83 -33.25 -27.86
C MET A 69 20.18 -33.37 -28.59
N MET A 70 21.30 -33.14 -27.90
CA MET A 70 22.66 -33.19 -28.47
C MET A 70 23.49 -34.38 -27.96
N ALA A 71 22.97 -35.16 -27.03
CA ALA A 71 23.56 -36.39 -26.50
C ALA A 71 22.88 -37.61 -27.13
#